data_AF-A0A3R7ESZ1-F1
#
_entry.id   AF-A0A3R7ESZ1-F1
#
_cell.length_a   1.000
_cell.length_b   1.000
_cell.length_c   1.000
_cell.angle_alpha   90.00
_cell.angle_beta   90.00
_cell.angle_gamma   90.00
#
_symmetry.space_group_name_H-M   'P 1'
#
loop_
_entity.id
_entity.type
_entity.pdbx_description
1 polymer ?
#
loop_
_entity_poly.entity_id
_entity_poly.type
_entity_poly.pdbx_seq_one_letter_code
_entity_poly.pdbx_strand_id
1 'polypeptide(L)'
;MTNIAPQVSSFNQGIWENTEDIEACYRNLQRIYTWGGILYTDDSNDYFLDSHGIRTPDFWWKVVLTKDDSGADKIISWFFPNQENLGTLDSYLVSVADIEARLTDGLGAIPGGAMSLCTGYQLDTARARILVLLGYLPNQE
;
A
#
# COMPACT_ATOMS: atom_id res chain seq x y z
N MET A 1 -16.43 -13.45 -9.46
CA MET A 1 -16.11 -12.00 -9.34
C MET A 1 -14.60 -11.88 -9.31
N THR A 2 -14.00 -10.95 -10.07
CA THR A 2 -12.53 -10.89 -10.24
C THR A 2 -11.85 -9.75 -9.46
N ASN A 3 -12.62 -8.81 -8.90
CA ASN A 3 -12.11 -7.63 -8.18
C ASN A 3 -12.83 -7.41 -6.83
N ILE A 4 -13.25 -8.51 -6.19
CA ILE A 4 -13.92 -8.52 -4.89
C ILE A 4 -13.43 -9.75 -4.14
N ALA A 5 -13.08 -9.57 -2.86
CA ALA A 5 -12.73 -10.65 -1.94
C ALA A 5 -13.36 -10.40 -0.56
N PRO A 6 -13.56 -11.43 0.27
CA PRO A 6 -14.05 -11.27 1.64
C PRO A 6 -13.20 -10.29 2.43
N GLN A 7 -13.82 -9.23 2.96
CA GLN A 7 -13.15 -8.22 3.76
C GLN A 7 -13.98 -7.95 5.00
N VAL A 8 -13.31 -7.84 6.15
CA VAL A 8 -13.98 -7.50 7.41
C VAL A 8 -14.69 -6.16 7.26
N SER A 9 -15.98 -6.10 7.60
CA SER A 9 -16.83 -4.94 7.31
C SER A 9 -16.30 -3.64 7.93
N SER A 10 -15.80 -3.69 9.16
CA SER A 10 -15.22 -2.52 9.85
C SER A 10 -13.86 -2.10 9.30
N PHE A 11 -13.12 -3.03 8.68
CA PHE A 11 -11.91 -2.69 7.93
C PHE A 11 -12.28 -2.00 6.61
N ASN A 12 -13.21 -2.57 5.83
CA ASN A 12 -13.69 -2.03 4.56
C ASN A 12 -14.26 -0.62 4.70
N GLN A 13 -15.23 -0.43 5.61
CA GLN A 13 -15.93 0.85 5.87
C GLN A 13 -15.15 1.76 6.83
N GLY A 14 -13.90 1.43 7.12
CA GLY A 14 -13.07 2.14 8.08
C GLY A 14 -11.79 2.59 7.44
N ILE A 15 -10.66 2.00 7.84
CA ILE A 15 -9.36 2.46 7.37
C ILE A 15 -9.12 2.20 5.88
N TRP A 16 -9.79 1.21 5.26
CA TRP A 16 -9.70 1.01 3.82
C TRP A 16 -10.37 2.16 3.05
N GLU A 17 -11.61 2.51 3.39
CA GLU A 17 -12.32 3.69 2.87
C GLU A 17 -11.49 4.97 3.06
N ASN A 18 -10.84 5.15 4.23
CA ASN A 18 -9.94 6.29 4.44
C ASN A 18 -8.82 6.40 3.39
N THR A 19 -8.28 5.26 2.91
CA THR A 19 -7.28 5.30 1.82
C THR A 19 -7.90 5.70 0.49
N GLU A 20 -9.12 5.25 0.22
CA GLU A 20 -9.86 5.58 -1.00
C GLU A 20 -10.26 7.06 -1.03
N ASP A 21 -10.59 7.64 0.13
CA ASP A 21 -10.83 9.07 0.29
C ASP A 21 -9.56 9.90 0.03
N ILE A 22 -8.40 9.43 0.48
CA ILE A 22 -7.11 10.07 0.17
C ILE A 22 -6.87 10.04 -1.34
N GLU A 23 -7.04 8.89 -2.00
CA GLU A 23 -6.94 8.76 -3.46
C GLU A 23 -7.93 9.71 -4.18
N ALA A 24 -9.17 9.78 -3.70
CA ALA A 24 -10.22 10.64 -4.24
C ALA A 24 -9.92 12.14 -4.07
N CYS A 25 -9.19 12.52 -3.02
CA CYS A 25 -8.72 13.89 -2.83
C CYS A 25 -7.59 14.23 -3.83
N TYR A 26 -6.58 13.36 -3.94
CA TYR A 26 -5.39 13.61 -4.76
C TYR A 26 -5.64 13.51 -6.27
N ARG A 27 -6.63 12.72 -6.72
CA ARG A 27 -6.94 12.56 -8.15
C ARG A 27 -7.32 13.87 -8.87
N ASN A 28 -7.73 14.90 -8.11
CA ASN A 28 -8.07 16.22 -8.66
C ASN A 28 -6.85 17.15 -8.77
N LEU A 29 -5.72 16.80 -8.14
CA LEU A 29 -4.50 17.59 -8.16
C LEU A 29 -3.53 17.09 -9.22
N GLN A 30 -3.26 15.79 -9.22
CA GLN A 30 -2.33 15.13 -10.11
C GLN A 30 -2.85 13.75 -10.49
N ARG A 31 -2.31 13.18 -11.57
CA ARG A 31 -2.60 11.79 -11.95
C ARG A 31 -2.07 10.85 -10.87
N ILE A 32 -2.95 9.98 -10.38
CA ILE A 32 -2.59 8.91 -9.45
C ILE A 32 -2.51 7.56 -10.18
N TYR A 33 -1.64 6.69 -9.69
CA TYR A 33 -1.56 5.27 -10.02
C TYR A 33 -1.71 4.50 -8.72
N THR A 34 -2.57 3.48 -8.72
CA THR A 34 -2.82 2.65 -7.54
C THR A 34 -2.61 1.18 -7.90
N TRP A 35 -1.93 0.47 -7.02
CA TRP A 35 -1.81 -0.98 -7.03
C TRP A 35 -2.30 -1.49 -5.70
N GLY A 36 -3.03 -2.58 -5.72
CA GLY A 36 -3.48 -3.23 -4.51
C GLY A 36 -3.58 -4.72 -4.72
N GLY A 37 -3.58 -5.43 -3.60
CA GLY A 37 -3.67 -6.87 -3.62
C GLY A 37 -3.95 -7.43 -2.24
N ILE A 38 -3.96 -8.75 -2.22
CA ILE A 38 -4.32 -9.57 -1.07
C ILE A 38 -3.24 -10.63 -0.86
N LEU A 39 -3.05 -11.06 0.39
CA LEU A 39 -2.15 -12.14 0.75
C LEU A 39 -2.90 -13.18 1.59
N TYR A 40 -2.62 -14.44 1.29
CA TYR A 40 -3.15 -15.60 2.01
C TYR A 40 -2.01 -16.30 2.75
N THR A 41 -2.17 -16.50 4.04
CA THR A 41 -1.18 -17.04 4.99
C THR A 41 -1.76 -18.07 5.95
N ASP A 42 -3.07 -18.04 6.17
CA ASP A 42 -3.85 -18.97 6.99
C ASP A 42 -5.06 -19.44 6.17
N ASP A 43 -5.42 -20.71 6.29
CA ASP A 43 -6.61 -21.29 5.67
C ASP A 43 -7.73 -21.56 6.68
N SER A 44 -7.48 -21.32 7.97
CA SER A 44 -8.44 -21.59 9.05
C SER A 44 -9.71 -20.73 8.98
N ASN A 45 -9.66 -19.61 8.26
CA ASN A 45 -10.73 -18.63 8.09
C ASN A 45 -11.36 -18.64 6.67
N ASP A 46 -11.06 -19.65 5.84
CA ASP A 46 -11.54 -19.80 4.46
C ASP A 46 -13.01 -20.29 4.37
N TYR A 47 -13.92 -19.75 5.21
CA TYR A 47 -15.33 -20.15 5.30
C TYR A 47 -16.11 -20.02 3.98
N PHE A 48 -15.66 -19.15 3.07
CA PHE A 48 -16.30 -18.89 1.78
C PHE A 48 -15.78 -19.79 0.65
N LEU A 49 -14.77 -20.62 0.90
CA LEU A 49 -14.15 -21.44 -0.12
C LEU A 49 -15.12 -22.49 -0.67
N ASP A 50 -15.79 -23.24 0.20
CA ASP A 50 -16.72 -24.30 -0.21
C ASP A 50 -17.98 -23.75 -0.90
N SER A 51 -18.47 -22.61 -0.43
CA SER A 51 -19.74 -22.04 -0.89
C SER A 51 -19.61 -21.13 -2.12
N HIS A 52 -18.51 -20.37 -2.23
CA HIS A 52 -18.31 -19.35 -3.26
C HIS A 52 -17.03 -19.56 -4.08
N GLY A 53 -16.17 -20.51 -3.72
CA GLY A 53 -14.89 -20.74 -4.39
C GLY A 53 -13.86 -19.64 -4.12
N ILE A 54 -14.04 -18.87 -3.05
CA ILE A 54 -13.20 -17.70 -2.73
C ILE A 54 -12.57 -17.90 -1.36
N ARG A 55 -11.23 -17.87 -1.31
CA ARG A 55 -10.46 -17.83 -0.07
C ARG A 55 -10.59 -16.46 0.60
N THR A 56 -10.56 -16.43 1.93
CA THR A 56 -10.52 -15.24 2.76
C THR A 56 -9.10 -14.71 2.83
N PRO A 57 -8.81 -13.49 2.37
CA PRO A 57 -7.49 -12.89 2.54
C PRO A 57 -7.16 -12.67 4.02
N ASP A 58 -5.90 -12.85 4.40
CA ASP A 58 -5.44 -12.48 5.74
C ASP A 58 -4.89 -11.06 5.76
N PHE A 59 -4.35 -10.60 4.63
CA PHE A 59 -3.85 -9.24 4.50
C PHE A 59 -4.29 -8.61 3.18
N TRP A 60 -4.41 -7.29 3.23
CA TRP A 60 -4.62 -6.41 2.10
C TRP A 60 -3.49 -5.40 2.04
N TRP A 61 -3.07 -5.03 0.85
CA TRP A 61 -2.05 -4.02 0.66
C TRP A 61 -2.44 -3.05 -0.45
N LYS A 62 -1.95 -1.83 -0.34
CA LYS A 62 -2.18 -0.77 -1.31
C LYS A 62 -0.93 0.09 -1.45
N VAL A 63 -0.59 0.45 -2.68
CA VAL A 63 0.47 1.37 -3.06
C VAL A 63 -0.13 2.44 -3.96
N VAL A 64 0.07 3.71 -3.59
CA VAL A 64 -0.39 4.87 -4.36
C VAL A 64 0.82 5.70 -4.76
N LEU A 65 0.98 5.91 -6.06
CA LEU A 65 1.99 6.76 -6.67
C LEU A 65 1.32 7.97 -7.31
N THR A 66 1.88 9.16 -7.04
CA THR A 66 1.49 10.42 -7.67
C THR A 66 2.72 11.29 -7.87
N LYS A 67 2.52 12.52 -8.33
CA LYS A 67 3.56 13.55 -8.41
C LYS A 67 3.24 14.72 -7.49
N ASP A 68 4.26 15.45 -7.07
CA ASP A 68 4.08 16.77 -6.47
C ASP A 68 4.11 17.89 -7.51
N ASP A 69 3.96 19.14 -7.03
CA ASP A 69 3.92 20.32 -7.90
C ASP A 69 5.22 20.56 -8.68
N SER A 70 6.34 19.96 -8.24
CA SER A 70 7.62 20.00 -8.96
C SER A 70 7.76 18.88 -10.01
N GLY A 71 6.80 17.95 -10.05
CA GLY A 71 6.81 16.76 -10.90
C GLY A 71 7.58 15.58 -10.31
N ALA A 72 8.08 15.70 -9.07
CA ALA A 72 8.76 14.62 -8.37
C ALA A 72 7.77 13.56 -7.89
N ASP A 73 8.19 12.29 -7.91
CA ASP A 73 7.33 11.18 -7.50
C ASP A 73 7.08 11.20 -5.98
N LYS A 74 5.82 10.93 -5.62
CA LYS A 74 5.37 10.73 -4.25
C LYS A 74 4.68 9.40 -4.15
N ILE A 75 5.12 8.60 -3.20
CA ILE A 75 4.59 7.26 -2.96
C ILE A 75 4.15 7.10 -1.52
N ILE A 76 3.05 6.40 -1.32
CA ILE A 76 2.55 5.99 -0.02
C ILE A 76 2.02 4.57 -0.13
N SER A 77 2.26 3.76 0.90
CA SER A 77 1.90 2.34 0.87
C SER A 77 1.49 1.84 2.25
N TRP A 78 0.53 0.92 2.25
CA TRP A 78 -0.03 0.32 3.45
C TRP A 78 -0.12 -1.19 3.34
N PHE A 79 -0.04 -1.86 4.49
CA PHE A 79 -0.24 -3.29 4.64
C PHE A 79 -1.12 -3.58 5.86
N PHE A 80 -2.34 -4.04 5.61
CA PHE A 80 -3.39 -4.19 6.61
C PHE A 80 -3.71 -5.66 6.87
N PRO A 81 -3.86 -6.09 8.13
CA PRO A 81 -4.50 -7.35 8.45
C PRO A 81 -6.02 -7.24 8.21
N ASN A 82 -6.63 -8.30 7.67
CA ASN A 82 -8.07 -8.41 7.44
C ASN A 82 -8.81 -8.76 8.74
N GLN A 83 -8.83 -7.83 9.69
CA GLN A 83 -9.37 -8.02 11.04
C GLN A 83 -10.15 -6.80 11.53
N GLU A 84 -10.91 -6.98 12.60
CA GLU A 84 -11.60 -5.87 13.27
C GLU A 84 -10.65 -5.03 14.13
N ASN A 85 -11.15 -3.87 14.60
CA ASN A 85 -10.49 -3.02 15.60
C ASN A 85 -9.10 -2.54 15.19
N LEU A 86 -8.91 -2.26 13.90
CA LEU A 86 -7.68 -1.68 13.39
C LEU A 86 -7.47 -0.27 13.97
N GLY A 87 -6.23 0.03 14.34
CA GLY A 87 -5.84 1.37 14.81
C GLY A 87 -5.82 2.44 13.71
N THR A 88 -5.00 3.47 13.91
CA THR A 88 -4.88 4.58 12.96
C THR A 88 -4.22 4.15 11.66
N LEU A 89 -4.53 4.86 10.57
CA LEU A 89 -3.99 4.58 9.24
C LEU A 89 -2.45 4.53 9.22
N ASP A 90 -1.80 5.46 9.91
CA ASP A 90 -0.34 5.55 10.00
C ASP A 90 0.33 4.32 10.64
N SER A 91 -0.41 3.56 11.46
CA SER A 91 0.09 2.33 12.10
C SER A 91 0.38 1.21 11.10
N TYR A 92 -0.09 1.34 9.85
CA TYR A 92 0.04 0.34 8.79
C TYR A 92 0.88 0.82 7.62
N LEU A 93 1.55 1.97 7.74
CA LEU A 93 2.50 2.45 6.74
C LEU A 93 3.70 1.50 6.65
N VAL A 94 4.03 1.10 5.43
CA VAL A 94 5.19 0.26 5.12
C VAL A 94 5.86 0.79 3.86
N SER A 95 7.11 0.39 3.59
CA SER A 95 7.72 0.65 2.28
C SER A 95 7.17 -0.29 1.21
N VAL A 96 7.30 0.08 -0.07
CA VAL A 96 6.95 -0.82 -1.17
C VAL A 96 7.82 -2.08 -1.15
N ALA A 97 9.11 -1.95 -0.79
CA ALA A 97 10.01 -3.07 -0.64
C ALA A 97 9.55 -4.06 0.46
N ASP A 98 8.97 -3.57 1.56
CA ASP A 98 8.40 -4.42 2.60
C ASP A 98 7.18 -5.21 2.10
N ILE A 99 6.39 -4.63 1.19
CA ILE A 99 5.27 -5.32 0.54
C ILE A 99 5.84 -6.39 -0.39
N GLU A 100 6.72 -6.02 -1.32
CA GLU A 100 7.33 -6.93 -2.29
C GLU A 100 8.02 -8.13 -1.62
N ALA A 101 8.69 -7.91 -0.49
CA ALA A 101 9.34 -8.98 0.28
C ALA A 101 8.35 -10.00 0.89
N ARG A 102 7.08 -9.64 1.03
CA ARG A 102 6.00 -10.53 1.52
C ARG A 102 5.24 -11.20 0.40
N LEU A 103 5.31 -10.67 -0.83
CA LEU A 103 4.60 -11.23 -1.97
C LEU A 103 5.32 -12.49 -2.47
N THR A 104 4.53 -13.51 -2.77
CA THR A 104 5.01 -14.82 -3.28
C THR A 104 4.30 -15.22 -4.57
N ASP A 105 3.66 -14.26 -5.24
CA ASP A 105 2.79 -14.46 -6.40
C ASP A 105 3.53 -14.60 -7.73
N GLY A 106 4.83 -14.29 -7.76
CA GLY A 106 5.65 -14.36 -8.97
C GLY A 106 5.29 -13.31 -10.04
N LEU A 107 4.54 -12.26 -9.67
CA LEU A 107 4.11 -11.20 -10.61
C LEU A 107 5.18 -10.14 -10.88
N GLY A 108 6.30 -10.19 -10.16
CA GLY A 108 7.39 -9.24 -10.27
C GLY A 108 7.23 -8.01 -9.36
N ALA A 109 8.09 -7.02 -9.57
CA ALA A 109 8.08 -5.79 -8.78
C ALA A 109 6.84 -4.93 -9.07
N ILE A 110 6.37 -4.22 -8.04
CA ILE A 110 5.29 -3.24 -8.18
C ILE A 110 5.81 -2.09 -9.07
N PRO A 111 5.13 -1.74 -10.17
CA PRO A 111 5.58 -0.66 -11.04
C PRO A 111 5.75 0.65 -10.28
N GLY A 112 6.89 1.31 -10.46
CA GLY A 112 7.23 2.53 -9.72
C GLY A 112 7.77 2.30 -8.29
N GLY A 113 7.72 1.08 -7.77
CA GLY A 113 8.23 0.71 -6.44
C GLY A 113 9.75 0.63 -6.34
N ALA A 114 10.42 0.24 -7.43
CA ALA A 114 11.88 0.11 -7.49
C ALA A 114 12.64 1.46 -7.36
N MET A 115 11.94 2.59 -7.41
CA MET A 115 12.57 3.91 -7.34
C MET A 115 12.86 4.39 -5.91
N SER A 116 12.71 3.53 -4.90
CA SER A 116 13.10 3.84 -3.51
C SER A 116 14.35 3.10 -3.01
N LEU A 117 14.97 2.22 -3.80
CA LEU A 117 16.16 1.46 -3.37
C LEU A 117 17.50 2.06 -3.79
N CYS A 118 17.51 3.22 -4.45
CA CYS A 118 18.73 4.01 -4.65
C CYS A 118 18.52 5.42 -4.10
N THR A 119 19.18 5.72 -2.98
CA THR A 119 19.43 7.04 -2.38
C THR A 119 18.24 7.83 -1.81
N GLY A 120 18.02 7.70 -0.49
CA GLY A 120 17.84 8.90 0.36
C GLY A 120 16.55 9.10 1.16
N TYR A 121 15.49 8.32 0.98
CA TYR A 121 14.23 8.57 1.72
C TYR A 121 14.01 7.55 2.86
N GLN A 122 14.36 7.94 4.08
CA GLN A 122 13.87 7.27 5.30
C GLN A 122 12.47 7.80 5.64
N LEU A 123 11.51 6.90 5.76
CA LEU A 123 10.22 7.19 6.39
C LEU A 123 10.46 7.50 7.88
N ASP A 124 10.32 8.77 8.27
CA ASP A 124 10.31 9.16 9.69
C ASP A 124 8.98 8.70 10.31
N THR A 125 9.04 7.62 11.08
CA THR A 125 7.91 7.02 11.78
C THR A 125 7.39 7.87 12.95
N ALA A 126 8.06 8.98 13.31
CA ALA A 126 7.62 9.83 14.41
C ALA A 126 6.69 10.97 13.99
N ARG A 127 6.64 11.32 12.70
CA ARG A 127 5.77 12.38 12.15
C ARG A 127 5.46 12.01 10.72
N ALA A 128 4.20 11.71 10.38
CA ALA A 128 3.74 11.48 9.02
C ALA A 128 3.97 12.71 8.10
N ARG A 129 5.21 12.96 7.72
CA ARG A 129 5.68 13.96 6.77
C ARG A 129 6.87 13.36 6.04
N ILE A 130 6.77 13.29 4.72
CA ILE A 130 7.90 12.97 3.83
C ILE A 130 8.97 14.04 4.08
N LEU A 131 10.08 13.65 4.72
CA LEU A 131 11.23 14.52 4.91
C LEU A 131 12.06 14.49 3.63
N VAL A 132 11.96 15.55 2.82
CA VAL A 132 12.90 15.79 1.72
C VAL A 132 14.24 16.18 2.35
N LEU A 133 15.16 15.22 2.49
CA LEU A 133 16.55 15.52 2.78
C LEU A 133 17.19 16.08 1.51
N LEU A 134 17.31 17.42 1.45
CA LEU A 134 18.17 18.12 0.51
C LEU A 134 19.64 17.73 0.77
N GLY A 135 20.05 16.60 0.22
CA GLY A 135 21.44 16.12 0.21
C GLY A 135 22.03 16.24 -1.18
N TYR A 136 22.75 17.33 -1.43
CA TYR A 136 23.62 17.51 -2.59
C TYR A 136 24.74 16.46 -2.55
N LEU A 137 24.91 15.63 -3.59
CA LEU A 137 26.15 14.89 -3.80
C LEU A 137 26.61 15.02 -5.27
N PRO A 138 27.91 15.28 -5.48
CA PRO A 138 28.46 15.73 -6.76
C PRO A 138 28.69 14.56 -7.73
N ASN A 139 28.68 14.93 -9.02
CA ASN A 139 29.01 14.10 -10.18
C ASN A 139 30.13 13.08 -9.88
N GLN A 140 29.88 11.82 -10.25
CA GLN A 140 30.93 10.84 -10.48
C GLN A 140 31.02 10.64 -11.99
N GLU A 141 32.25 10.72 -12.49
CA GLU A 141 32.64 10.59 -13.90
C GLU A 141 32.24 9.25 -14.54
#